data_AF-A0A970J3H6-F1
#
_entry.id   AF-A0A970J3H6-F1
#
_cell.length_a   1.000
_cell.length_b   1.000
_cell.length_c   1.000
_cell.angle_alpha   90.00
_cell.angle_beta   90.00
_cell.angle_gamma   90.00
#
_symmetry.space_group_name_H-M   'P 1'
#
loop_
_entity.id
_entity.type
_entity.pdbx_description
1 polymer ?
#
loop_
_entity_poly.entity_id
_entity_poly.type
_entity_poly.pdbx_seq_one_letter_code
_entity_poly.pdbx_strand_id
1 'polypeptide(L)' 'RCGIPVAVISVPCRYIHSPVGVLNLNDLALTVKLIDAFLRDIEQRGLPI' A
#
# COMPACT_ATOMS: atom_id res chain seq x y z
N ARG A 1 21.44 -4.78 16.99
CA ARG A 1 20.17 -4.37 16.36
C ARG A 1 20.33 -4.56 14.86
N CYS A 2 19.43 -5.31 14.21
CA CYS A 2 19.39 -5.45 12.75
C CYS A 2 18.30 -4.52 12.19
N GLY A 3 18.47 -4.02 10.96
CA GLY A 3 17.46 -3.20 10.30
C GLY A 3 16.17 -3.99 10.02
N ILE A 4 15.06 -3.28 9.85
CA ILE A 4 13.76 -3.85 9.46
C ILE A 4 13.52 -3.50 7.98
N PRO A 5 13.15 -4.45 7.11
CA PRO A 5 12.74 -4.15 5.76
C PRO A 5 11.43 -3.36 5.79
N VAL A 6 11.41 -2.20 5.13
CA VAL A 6 10.23 -1.31 5.07
C VAL A 6 9.97 -0.91 3.63
N ALA A 7 8.69 -0.88 3.25
CA ALA A 7 8.21 -0.40 1.97
C ALA A 7 7.00 0.52 2.16
N VAL A 8 6.74 1.38 1.17
CA VAL A 8 5.57 2.26 1.14
C VAL A 8 4.72 1.91 -0.07
N ILE A 9 3.42 1.73 0.15
CA ILE A 9 2.41 1.58 -0.90
C ILE A 9 1.48 2.78 -0.80
N SER A 10 1.35 3.52 -1.91
CA SER A 10 0.55 4.75 -1.97
C SER A 10 -0.53 4.65 -3.04
N VAL A 11 -1.66 5.31 -2.80
CA VAL A 11 -2.71 5.52 -3.81
C VAL A 11 -2.46 6.86 -4.51
N PRO A 12 -2.56 6.96 -5.85
CA PRO A 12 -2.47 8.23 -6.55
C PRO A 12 -3.57 9.20 -6.10
N CYS A 13 -3.15 10.37 -5.64
CA CYS A 13 -4.03 11.43 -5.18
C CYS A 13 -3.61 12.77 -5.82
N ARG A 14 -4.57 13.66 -6.06
CA ARG A 14 -4.34 15.06 -6.45
C ARG A 14 -4.69 15.98 -5.28
N TYR A 15 -3.98 17.11 -5.20
CA TYR A 15 -4.23 18.19 -4.23
C TYR A 15 -4.08 17.76 -2.75
N ILE A 16 -3.08 16.93 -2.46
CA ILE A 16 -2.86 16.31 -1.13
C ILE A 16 -2.55 17.28 0.02
N HIS A 17 -2.31 18.56 -0.28
CA HIS A 17 -2.09 19.62 0.70
C HIS A 17 -3.08 20.79 0.51
N SER A 18 -4.22 20.53 -0.11
CA SER A 18 -5.30 21.50 -0.31
C SER A 18 -6.49 21.15 0.60
N PRO A 19 -7.46 22.07 0.80
CA PRO A 19 -8.66 21.80 1.61
C PRO A 19 -9.53 20.64 1.09
N VAL A 20 -9.37 20.26 -0.18
CA VAL A 20 -10.02 19.11 -0.81
C VAL A 20 -8.97 18.31 -1.59
N GLY A 21 -8.93 17.00 -1.35
CA GLY A 21 -8.14 16.05 -2.12
C GLY A 21 -9.03 15.19 -3.02
N VAL A 22 -8.48 14.69 -4.13
CA VAL A 22 -9.20 13.83 -5.07
C VAL A 22 -8.38 12.58 -5.36
N LEU A 23 -9.04 11.43 -5.40
CA LEU A 23 -8.47 10.15 -5.80
C LEU A 23 -9.43 9.38 -6.70
N ASN A 24 -8.94 8.35 -7.38
CA ASN A 24 -9.77 7.41 -8.13
C ASN A 24 -10.23 6.27 -7.22
N LEU A 25 -11.54 6.03 -7.15
CA LEU A 25 -12.11 4.94 -6.33
C LEU A 25 -11.61 3.56 -6.75
N ASN A 26 -11.32 3.36 -8.05
CA ASN A 26 -10.75 2.10 -8.54
C ASN A 26 -9.32 1.91 -8.05
N ASP A 27 -8.50 2.96 -8.02
CA ASP A 27 -7.12 2.87 -7.52
C ASP A 27 -7.14 2.51 -6.03
N LEU A 28 -8.02 3.13 -5.24
CA LEU A 28 -8.19 2.77 -3.83
C LEU A 28 -8.60 1.29 -3.66
N ALA A 29 -9.63 0.86 -4.39
CA ALA A 29 -10.13 -0.51 -4.29
C ALA A 29 -9.08 -1.57 -4.71
N LEU A 30 -8.28 -1.28 -5.74
CA LEU A 30 -7.21 -2.17 -6.19
C LEU A 30 -6.01 -2.16 -5.23
N THR A 31 -5.66 -1.01 -4.64
CA THR A 31 -4.61 -0.94 -3.61
C THR A 31 -4.99 -1.75 -2.37
N VAL A 32 -6.26 -1.74 -1.94
CA VAL A 32 -6.71 -2.61 -0.84
C VAL A 32 -6.52 -4.08 -1.19
N LYS A 33 -6.91 -4.50 -2.40
CA LYS A 33 -6.71 -5.89 -2.87
C LYS A 33 -5.23 -6.26 -2.94
N LEU A 34 -4.37 -5.34 -3.37
CA LEU A 34 -2.93 -5.55 -3.43
C LEU A 34 -2.34 -5.77 -2.03
N ILE A 35 -2.71 -4.95 -1.05
CA ILE A 35 -2.21 -5.07 0.33
C ILE A 35 -2.70 -6.38 0.97
N ASP A 36 -3.98 -6.74 0.79
CA ASP A 36 -4.51 -8.02 1.30
C ASP A 36 -3.76 -9.22 0.69
N ALA A 37 -3.53 -9.22 -0.63
CA ALA A 37 -2.77 -10.27 -1.29
C ALA A 37 -1.31 -10.35 -0.79
N PHE A 38 -0.66 -9.20 -0.60
CA PHE A 38 0.71 -9.13 -0.09
C PHE A 38 0.83 -9.65 1.35
N LEU A 39 -0.09 -9.27 2.23
CA LEU A 39 -0.10 -9.75 3.62
C LEU A 39 -0.33 -11.26 3.69
N ARG A 40 -1.24 -11.81 2.88
CA ARG A 40 -1.47 -13.26 2.78
C ARG A 40 -0.24 -14.00 2.25
N ASP A 41 0.45 -13.44 1.26
CA ASP A 41 1.68 -14.05 0.71
C ASP A 41 2.80 -14.08 1.76
N ILE A 42 2.98 -12.99 2.52
CA ILE A 42 3.93 -12.95 3.65
C ILE A 42 3.56 -13.96 4.74
N GLU A 43 2.28 -14.05 5.11
CA GLU A 43 1.80 -15.01 6.11
C GLU A 43 2.11 -16.45 5.69
N GLN A 44 1.96 -16.77 4.39
CA GLN A 44 2.16 -18.12 3.86
C GLN A 44 3.62 -18.47 3.59
N ARG A 45 4.44 -17.53 3.12
CA ARG A 45 5.78 -17.79 2.56
C ARG A 45 6.91 -17.04 3.26
N GLY A 46 6.59 -16.14 4.17
CA GLY A 46 7.54 -15.22 4.78
C GLY A 46 7.94 -14.08 3.85
N LEU A 47 8.71 -13.13 4.37
CA LEU A 47 9.31 -12.09 3.54
C LEU A 47 10.46 -12.69 2.72
N PRO A 48 10.53 -12.44 1.40
CA PRO A 48 11.65 -12.88 0.56
C PRO A 48 12.87 -11.97 0.82
N ILE A 49 13.53 -12.20 1.95
CA ILE A 49 14.76 -11.50 2.37
C ILE A 49 16.00 -12.38 2.19
#